data_AF-A0A3M1NJV4-F1
#
_entry.id   AF-A0A3M1NJV4-F1
#
_cell.length_a   1.000
_cell.length_b   1.000
_cell.length_c   1.000
_cell.angle_alpha   90.00
_cell.angle_beta   90.00
_cell.angle_gamma   90.00
#
_symmetry.space_group_name_H-M   'P 1'
#
loop_
_entity.id
_entity.type
_entity.pdbx_description
1 polymer ?
#
loop_
_entity_poly.entity_id
_entity_poly.type
_entity_poly.pdbx_seq_one_letter_code
_entity_poly.pdbx_strand_id
1 'polypeptide(L)'
;HIAHNDLHVMALADMISRTTHMLSLMGQFLLLFNFPLILLGEVTVPWLFIILLIFAPTVSALLQLALSRTREYDADLEAVNLTGDPEGLASALAKMEQLQVSFWERIFLPGRRIPEPSLLRTHPRTEERIRRIMELEKKDIPIQSLIDLSPLPDFRHSSHSEHPRWRITGLWY
;
A
#
# COMPACT_ATOMS: atom_id res chain seq x y z
N HIS A 1 -11.48 -1.55 -5.26
CA HIS A 1 -10.60 -2.40 -6.13
C HIS A 1 -11.12 -2.67 -7.56
N ILE A 2 -12.32 -3.23 -7.79
CA ILE A 2 -12.85 -3.43 -9.17
C ILE A 2 -13.28 -2.08 -9.81
N ALA A 3 -13.68 -1.11 -9.00
CA ALA A 3 -14.15 0.19 -9.48
C ALA A 3 -13.06 1.12 -10.06
N HIS A 4 -11.78 0.96 -9.65
CA HIS A 4 -10.71 1.94 -9.92
C HIS A 4 -9.62 1.48 -10.89
N ASN A 5 -9.79 0.35 -11.59
CA ASN A 5 -8.85 -0.15 -12.60
C ASN A 5 -7.41 -0.42 -12.09
N ASP A 6 -7.25 -0.57 -10.76
CA ASP A 6 -5.94 -0.67 -10.09
C ASP A 6 -5.12 -1.86 -10.54
N LEU A 7 -5.78 -2.98 -10.84
CA LEU A 7 -5.12 -4.19 -11.31
C LEU A 7 -4.42 -3.96 -12.64
N HIS A 8 -5.00 -3.14 -13.53
CA HIS A 8 -4.39 -2.83 -14.82
C HIS A 8 -3.19 -1.89 -14.67
N VAL A 9 -3.29 -0.90 -13.78
CA VAL A 9 -2.17 0.01 -13.49
C VAL A 9 -0.99 -0.73 -12.87
N MET A 10 -1.27 -1.61 -11.89
CA MET A 10 -0.24 -2.42 -11.25
C MET A 10 0.39 -3.43 -12.24
N ALA A 11 -0.43 -4.08 -13.07
CA ALA A 11 0.06 -5.01 -14.08
C ALA A 11 0.94 -4.31 -15.13
N LEU A 12 0.54 -3.10 -15.57
CA LEU A 12 1.33 -2.29 -16.49
C LEU A 12 2.66 -1.85 -15.86
N ALA A 13 2.63 -1.40 -14.60
CA ALA A 13 3.84 -1.03 -13.87
C ALA A 13 4.79 -2.24 -13.71
N ASP A 14 4.26 -3.41 -13.39
CA ASP A 14 5.06 -4.64 -13.26
C ASP A 14 5.67 -5.06 -14.60
N MET A 15 4.92 -4.95 -15.70
CA MET A 15 5.43 -5.22 -17.04
C MET A 15 6.57 -4.26 -17.42
N ILE A 16 6.43 -2.97 -17.14
CA ILE A 16 7.48 -1.97 -17.37
C ILE A 16 8.71 -2.26 -16.51
N SER A 17 8.53 -2.58 -15.23
CA SER A 17 9.63 -2.93 -14.34
C SER A 17 10.40 -4.17 -14.83
N ARG A 18 9.68 -5.23 -15.22
CA ARG A 18 10.30 -6.45 -15.73
C ARG A 18 11.04 -6.22 -17.04
N THR A 19 10.43 -5.52 -17.99
CA THR A 19 11.06 -5.20 -19.28
C THR A 19 12.29 -4.32 -19.10
N THR A 20 12.21 -3.31 -18.23
CA THR A 20 13.35 -2.44 -17.88
C THR A 20 14.49 -3.25 -17.27
N HIS A 21 14.18 -4.14 -16.32
CA HIS A 21 15.19 -5.00 -15.69
C HIS A 21 15.84 -5.95 -16.71
N MET A 22 15.05 -6.55 -17.61
CA MET A 22 15.56 -7.42 -18.68
C MET A 22 16.46 -6.66 -19.65
N LEU A 23 16.04 -5.47 -20.12
CA LEU A 23 16.83 -4.64 -21.01
C LEU A 23 18.11 -4.13 -20.35
N SER A 24 18.02 -3.74 -19.08
CA SER A 24 19.17 -3.32 -18.29
C SER A 24 20.18 -4.44 -18.12
N LEU A 25 19.75 -5.64 -17.73
CA LEU A 25 20.64 -6.79 -17.60
C LEU A 25 21.27 -7.17 -18.93
N MET A 26 20.48 -7.16 -20.01
CA MET A 26 21.00 -7.41 -21.36
C MET A 26 22.06 -6.37 -21.74
N GLY A 27 21.78 -5.08 -21.51
CA GLY A 27 22.72 -3.99 -21.79
C GLY A 27 24.01 -4.10 -20.97
N GLN A 28 23.90 -4.41 -19.68
CA GLN A 28 25.06 -4.62 -18.81
C GLN A 28 25.87 -5.85 -19.23
N PHE A 29 25.20 -6.93 -19.66
CA PHE A 29 25.87 -8.12 -20.20
C PHE A 29 26.62 -7.82 -21.49
N LEU A 30 26.00 -7.08 -22.42
CA LEU A 30 26.66 -6.62 -23.64
C LEU A 30 27.85 -5.72 -23.33
N LEU A 31 27.72 -4.80 -22.37
CA LEU A 31 28.82 -3.95 -21.92
C LEU A 31 29.96 -4.78 -21.32
N LEU A 32 29.65 -5.77 -20.49
CA LEU A 32 30.66 -6.65 -19.88
C LEU A 32 31.38 -7.50 -20.93
N PHE A 33 30.64 -8.05 -21.89
CA PHE A 33 31.21 -8.86 -22.98
C PHE A 33 32.05 -8.00 -23.93
N ASN A 34 31.62 -6.77 -24.22
CA ASN A 34 32.33 -5.83 -25.08
C ASN A 34 33.43 -5.05 -24.34
N PHE A 35 33.51 -5.17 -23.02
CA PHE A 35 34.47 -4.46 -22.17
C PHE A 35 35.93 -4.57 -22.66
N PRO A 36 36.43 -5.73 -23.13
CA PRO A 36 37.78 -5.82 -23.70
C PRO A 36 37.97 -4.94 -24.94
N LEU A 37 36.96 -4.86 -25.82
CA LEU A 37 37.00 -4.03 -27.04
C LEU A 37 36.92 -2.53 -26.71
N ILE A 38 36.15 -2.18 -25.68
CA ILE A 38 36.07 -0.80 -25.16
C ILE A 38 37.43 -0.35 -24.60
N LEU A 39 38.13 -1.22 -23.85
CA LEU A 39 39.47 -0.92 -23.32
C LEU A 39 40.52 -0.75 -24.41
N LEU A 40 40.40 -1.50 -25.50
CA LEU A 40 41.27 -1.39 -26.66
C LEU A 40 40.94 -0.14 -27.52
N GLY A 41 39.86 0.58 -27.23
CA GLY A 41 39.45 1.79 -27.95
C GLY A 41 38.72 1.52 -29.26
N GLU A 42 38.42 0.27 -29.58
CA GLU A 42 37.74 -0.14 -30.82
C GLU A 42 36.24 0.20 -30.80
N VAL A 43 35.65 0.29 -29.61
CA VAL A 43 34.24 0.64 -29.41
C VAL A 43 34.14 1.79 -28.41
N THR A 44 33.46 2.86 -28.81
CA THR A 44 33.16 4.00 -27.94
C THR A 44 31.70 3.97 -27.50
N VAL A 45 31.47 3.89 -26.19
CA VAL A 45 30.14 3.96 -25.60
C VAL A 45 30.03 5.26 -24.80
N PRO A 46 29.01 6.10 -25.03
CA PRO A 46 28.81 7.30 -24.21
C PRO A 46 28.55 6.96 -22.75
N TRP A 47 29.26 7.62 -21.84
CA TRP A 47 29.14 7.42 -20.39
C TRP A 47 27.71 7.57 -19.86
N LEU A 48 26.92 8.46 -20.46
CA LEU A 48 25.51 8.68 -20.10
C LEU A 48 24.68 7.39 -20.23
N PHE A 49 24.90 6.58 -21.27
CA PHE A 49 24.16 5.33 -21.46
C PHE A 49 24.52 4.28 -20.40
N ILE A 50 25.80 4.23 -20.00
CA ILE A 50 26.27 3.31 -18.96
C ILE A 50 25.61 3.66 -17.63
N ILE A 51 25.60 4.94 -17.26
CA ILE A 51 24.92 5.43 -16.05
C ILE A 51 23.43 5.09 -16.11
N LEU A 52 22.76 5.41 -17.22
CA LEU A 52 21.33 5.12 -17.37
C LEU A 52 21.03 3.63 -17.22
N LEU A 53 21.81 2.76 -17.86
CA LEU A 53 21.66 1.30 -17.76
C LEU A 53 21.84 0.79 -16.33
N ILE A 54 22.74 1.37 -15.54
CA ILE A 54 22.95 0.94 -14.16
C ILE A 54 21.81 1.39 -13.26
N PHE A 55 21.33 2.63 -13.42
CA PHE A 55 20.33 3.21 -12.53
C PHE A 55 18.87 2.95 -12.93
N ALA A 56 18.60 2.60 -14.19
CA ALA A 56 17.23 2.39 -14.67
C ALA A 56 16.42 1.37 -13.86
N PRO A 57 16.93 0.17 -13.49
CA PRO A 57 16.19 -0.78 -12.67
C PRO A 57 15.85 -0.22 -11.29
N THR A 58 16.80 0.47 -10.66
CA THR A 58 16.63 1.06 -9.33
C THR A 58 15.55 2.13 -9.36
N VAL A 59 15.58 3.02 -10.35
CA VAL A 59 14.54 4.04 -10.53
C VAL A 59 13.18 3.40 -10.77
N SER A 60 13.10 2.37 -11.62
CA SER A 60 11.85 1.64 -11.87
C SER A 60 11.28 1.01 -10.60
N ALA A 61 12.13 0.37 -9.79
CA ALA A 61 11.73 -0.24 -8.52
C ALA A 61 11.22 0.81 -7.52
N LEU A 62 11.88 1.96 -7.42
CA LEU A 62 11.46 3.06 -6.55
C LEU A 62 10.12 3.65 -6.98
N LEU A 63 9.90 3.83 -8.29
CA LEU A 63 8.63 4.29 -8.84
C LEU A 63 7.51 3.29 -8.55
N GLN A 64 7.77 2.00 -8.70
CA GLN A 64 6.80 0.94 -8.39
C GLN A 64 6.44 0.93 -6.90
N LEU A 65 7.43 1.10 -6.02
CA LEU A 65 7.20 1.19 -4.57
C LEU A 65 6.38 2.44 -4.20
N ALA A 66 6.70 3.59 -4.81
CA ALA A 66 5.97 4.83 -4.60
C ALA A 66 4.50 4.70 -5.05
N LEU A 67 4.28 4.11 -6.23
CA LEU A 67 2.94 3.85 -6.77
C LEU A 67 2.13 2.91 -5.86
N SER A 68 2.74 1.84 -5.35
CA SER A 68 2.11 0.92 -4.39
C SER A 68 1.62 1.66 -3.14
N ARG A 69 2.46 2.51 -2.56
CA ARG A 69 2.12 3.28 -1.36
C ARG A 69 0.95 4.24 -1.60
N THR A 70 0.96 4.97 -2.72
CA THR A 70 -0.15 5.86 -3.07
C THR A 70 -1.46 5.10 -3.22
N ARG A 71 -1.43 3.93 -3.87
CA ARG A 71 -2.61 3.08 -4.05
C ARG A 71 -3.14 2.53 -2.73
N GLU A 72 -2.28 2.15 -1.79
CA GLU A 72 -2.73 1.72 -0.47
C GLU A 72 -3.48 2.81 0.29
N TYR A 73 -3.02 4.05 0.19
CA TYR A 73 -3.76 5.17 0.76
C TYR A 73 -5.10 5.39 0.07
N ASP A 74 -5.16 5.32 -1.27
CA ASP A 74 -6.42 5.45 -2.01
C ASP A 74 -7.42 4.34 -1.61
N ALA A 75 -6.93 3.11 -1.41
CA ALA A 75 -7.74 1.98 -0.96
C ALA A 75 -8.27 2.17 0.46
N ASP A 76 -7.47 2.73 1.37
CA ASP A 76 -7.90 3.08 2.73
C ASP A 76 -9.03 4.14 2.69
N LEU A 77 -8.91 5.15 1.81
CA LEU A 77 -9.97 6.15 1.61
C LEU A 77 -11.26 5.52 1.10
N GLU A 78 -11.17 4.66 0.08
CA GLU A 78 -12.32 3.94 -0.48
C GLU A 78 -12.99 3.07 0.59
N ALA A 79 -12.20 2.38 1.42
CA ALA A 79 -12.72 1.55 2.51
C ALA A 79 -13.50 2.37 3.54
N VAL A 80 -12.97 3.52 3.99
CA VAL A 80 -13.68 4.42 4.91
C VAL A 80 -14.98 4.93 4.28
N ASN A 81 -14.95 5.35 3.02
CA ASN A 81 -16.13 5.84 2.31
C ASN A 81 -17.22 4.77 2.17
N LEU A 82 -16.84 3.50 2.04
CA LEU A 82 -17.77 2.38 1.91
C LEU A 82 -18.33 1.92 3.26
N THR A 83 -17.52 1.91 4.33
CA THR A 83 -17.95 1.45 5.66
C THR A 83 -18.58 2.54 6.50
N GLY A 84 -18.24 3.82 6.25
CA GLY A 84 -18.63 4.95 7.08
C GLY A 84 -18.05 4.90 8.50
N ASP A 85 -17.08 4.02 8.76
CA ASP A 85 -16.51 3.77 10.10
C ASP A 85 -14.97 3.82 10.05
N PRO A 86 -14.38 5.03 10.20
CA PRO A 86 -12.93 5.18 10.22
C PRO A 86 -12.28 4.57 11.48
N GLU A 87 -12.94 4.61 12.63
CA GLU A 87 -12.42 4.05 13.88
C GLU A 87 -12.37 2.52 13.83
N GLY A 88 -13.44 1.89 13.33
CA GLY A 88 -13.49 0.45 13.11
C GLY A 88 -12.40 -0.02 12.17
N LEU A 89 -12.17 0.70 11.07
CA LEU A 89 -11.08 0.39 10.13
C LEU A 89 -9.70 0.54 10.77
N ALA A 90 -9.45 1.60 11.52
CA ALA A 90 -8.19 1.81 12.24
C ALA A 90 -7.92 0.69 13.26
N SER A 91 -8.95 0.27 14.01
CA SER A 91 -8.84 -0.81 14.99
C SER A 91 -8.56 -2.16 14.33
N ALA A 92 -9.18 -2.43 13.17
CA ALA A 92 -8.96 -3.64 12.39
C ALA A 92 -7.53 -3.69 11.85
N LEU A 93 -7.02 -2.59 11.30
CA LEU A 93 -5.63 -2.49 10.82
C LEU A 93 -4.61 -2.73 11.94
N ALA A 94 -4.82 -2.12 13.11
CA ALA A 94 -3.95 -2.32 14.28
C ALA A 94 -3.95 -3.80 14.74
N LYS A 95 -5.12 -4.45 14.73
CA LYS A 95 -5.24 -5.87 15.09
C LYS A 95 -4.56 -6.77 14.07
N MET A 96 -4.69 -6.47 12.78
CA MET A 96 -4.03 -7.23 11.70
C MET A 96 -2.51 -7.12 11.77
N GLU A 97 -1.97 -5.92 12.01
CA GLU A 97 -0.52 -5.73 12.17
C GLU A 97 0.03 -6.54 13.34
N GLN A 98 -0.64 -6.52 14.50
CA GLN A 98 -0.23 -7.30 15.66
C GLN A 98 -0.22 -8.81 15.38
N LEU A 99 -1.25 -9.31 14.69
CA LEU A 99 -1.33 -10.72 14.30
C LEU A 99 -0.22 -11.10 13.31
N GLN A 100 0.06 -10.23 12.33
CA GLN A 100 1.12 -10.45 11.35
C GLN A 100 2.49 -10.48 12.03
N VAL A 101 2.81 -9.49 12.87
CA VAL A 101 4.08 -9.45 13.61
C VAL A 101 4.23 -10.68 14.50
N SER A 102 3.18 -11.05 15.23
CA SER A 102 3.18 -12.24 16.08
C SER A 102 3.41 -13.54 15.28
N PHE A 103 2.82 -13.65 14.10
CA PHE A 103 3.02 -14.80 13.19
C PHE A 103 4.46 -14.88 12.67
N TRP A 104 5.03 -13.76 12.21
CA TRP A 104 6.42 -13.71 11.74
C TRP A 104 7.43 -13.98 12.86
N GLU A 105 7.22 -13.42 14.05
CA GLU A 105 8.03 -13.73 15.24
C GLU A 105 7.98 -15.22 15.59
N ARG A 106 6.79 -15.84 15.50
CA ARG A 106 6.59 -17.26 15.83
C ARG A 106 7.23 -18.21 14.84
N ILE A 107 7.30 -17.85 13.56
CA ILE A 107 7.77 -18.76 12.49
C ILE A 107 9.24 -18.52 12.15
N PHE A 108 9.69 -17.26 12.11
CA PHE A 108 10.99 -16.93 11.54
C PHE A 108 12.00 -16.42 12.58
N LEU A 109 11.56 -15.78 13.67
CA LEU A 109 12.46 -15.06 14.60
C LEU A 109 12.02 -15.19 16.07
N PRO A 110 12.10 -16.37 16.69
CA PRO A 110 11.80 -16.52 18.11
C PRO A 110 12.77 -15.66 18.95
N GLY A 111 12.26 -14.63 19.62
CA GLY A 111 12.97 -13.86 20.62
C GLY A 111 13.81 -12.66 20.13
N ARG A 112 13.67 -12.20 18.88
CA ARG A 112 14.44 -11.04 18.38
C ARG A 112 13.55 -10.02 17.65
N ARG A 113 13.22 -8.92 18.34
CA ARG A 113 12.58 -7.74 17.71
C ARG A 113 13.63 -6.96 16.93
N ILE A 114 13.64 -7.11 15.61
CA ILE A 114 14.45 -6.25 14.74
C ILE A 114 13.51 -5.13 14.25
N PRO A 115 13.74 -3.85 14.62
CA PRO A 115 13.00 -2.76 14.03
C PRO A 115 13.41 -2.63 12.55
N GLU A 116 12.51 -3.02 11.65
CA GLU A 116 12.79 -2.92 10.22
C GLU A 116 12.80 -1.46 9.75
N PRO A 117 13.84 -1.03 9.00
CA PRO A 117 13.90 0.31 8.44
C PRO A 117 12.79 0.56 7.40
N SER A 118 12.17 1.74 7.41
CA SER A 118 10.97 2.08 6.62
C SER A 118 11.16 2.05 5.09
N LEU A 119 12.40 2.01 4.61
CA LEU A 119 12.73 2.05 3.19
C LEU A 119 12.60 0.68 2.51
N LEU A 120 12.63 -0.42 3.28
CA LEU A 120 12.55 -1.79 2.74
C LEU A 120 11.15 -2.41 2.87
N ARG A 121 10.19 -1.69 3.46
CA ARG A 121 8.81 -2.16 3.55
C ARG A 121 8.06 -1.89 2.26
N THR A 122 7.43 -2.96 1.75
CA THR A 122 6.56 -2.94 0.58
C THR A 122 5.27 -2.15 0.82
N HIS A 123 4.90 -1.95 2.09
CA HIS A 123 3.71 -1.21 2.54
C HIS A 123 4.11 -0.01 3.43
N PRO A 124 3.36 1.11 3.44
CA PRO A 124 3.54 2.19 4.39
C PRO A 124 3.26 1.70 5.81
N ARG A 125 3.73 2.44 6.82
CA ARG A 125 3.56 2.03 8.21
C ARG A 125 2.07 2.03 8.56
N THR A 126 1.61 1.01 9.28
CA THR A 126 0.23 0.94 9.77
C THR A 126 -0.13 2.16 10.61
N GLU A 127 0.81 2.66 11.41
CA GLU A 127 0.69 3.91 12.17
C GLU A 127 0.38 5.14 11.26
N GLU A 128 1.03 5.25 10.10
CA GLU A 128 0.80 6.34 9.14
C GLU A 128 -0.56 6.20 8.46
N ARG A 129 -0.97 4.97 8.12
CA ARG A 129 -2.29 4.67 7.55
C ARG A 129 -3.41 5.01 8.54
N ILE A 130 -3.30 4.55 9.79
CA ILE A 130 -4.25 4.86 10.87
C ILE A 130 -4.33 6.37 11.08
N ARG A 131 -3.19 7.05 11.20
CA ARG A 131 -3.17 8.51 11.36
C ARG A 131 -3.93 9.21 10.24
N ARG A 132 -3.69 8.82 8.99
CA ARG A 132 -4.34 9.43 7.83
C ARG A 132 -5.83 9.15 7.79
N ILE A 133 -6.27 7.94 8.15
CA ILE A 133 -7.70 7.59 8.26
C ILE A 133 -8.39 8.47 9.32
N MET A 134 -7.78 8.62 10.49
CA MET A 134 -8.30 9.48 11.56
C MET A 134 -8.27 10.98 11.20
N GLU A 135 -7.37 11.40 10.31
CA GLU A 135 -7.37 12.78 9.79
C GLU A 135 -8.53 13.05 8.81
N LEU A 136 -9.12 12.02 8.18
CA LEU A 136 -10.30 12.16 7.31
C LEU A 136 -11.56 12.45 8.12
N GLU A 137 -11.73 11.77 9.25
CA GLU A 137 -12.82 12.02 10.20
C GLU A 137 -12.88 13.49 10.61
N LYS A 138 -11.71 14.10 10.88
CA LYS A 138 -11.62 15.53 11.24
C LYS A 138 -11.93 16.48 10.09
N LYS A 139 -11.88 16.00 8.85
CA LYS A 139 -12.10 16.80 7.64
C LYS A 139 -13.55 16.73 7.14
N ASP A 140 -14.36 15.81 7.67
CA ASP A 140 -15.81 15.87 7.55
C ASP A 140 -16.32 17.09 8.33
N ILE A 141 -16.43 18.19 7.59
CA ILE A 141 -17.05 19.45 7.98
C ILE A 141 -18.42 19.14 8.60
N PRO A 142 -18.75 19.72 9.76
CA PRO A 142 -19.98 19.41 10.47
C PRO A 142 -21.22 19.67 9.59
N ILE A 143 -22.02 18.61 9.40
CA ILE A 143 -23.37 18.67 8.80
C ILE A 143 -24.26 19.70 9.55
N GLN A 144 -23.87 20.10 10.76
CA GLN A 144 -24.46 21.18 11.55
C GLN A 144 -24.63 22.53 10.82
N SER A 145 -23.93 22.77 9.70
CA SER A 145 -24.02 24.02 8.93
C SER A 145 -25.00 24.01 7.75
N LEU A 146 -25.70 22.89 7.48
CA LEU A 146 -26.64 22.78 6.34
C LEU A 146 -28.11 22.57 6.70
N ILE A 147 -28.49 22.54 7.99
CA ILE A 147 -29.89 22.32 8.38
C ILE A 147 -30.40 23.50 9.20
N ASP A 148 -30.80 24.52 8.45
CA ASP A 148 -31.82 25.51 8.83
C ASP A 148 -33.18 24.79 9.03
N LEU A 149 -34.01 25.37 9.88
CA LEU A 149 -35.13 24.75 10.60
C LEU A 149 -36.25 24.19 9.70
N SER A 150 -36.56 22.90 9.87
CA SER A 150 -37.87 22.32 9.59
C SER A 150 -38.09 21.14 10.54
N PRO A 151 -39.19 21.07 11.33
CA PRO A 151 -39.41 19.94 12.22
C PRO A 151 -39.77 18.70 11.38
N LEU A 152 -38.81 17.81 11.19
CA LEU A 152 -39.02 16.49 10.61
C LEU A 152 -39.73 15.58 11.63
N PRO A 153 -40.63 14.68 11.19
CA PRO A 153 -41.37 13.79 12.08
C PRO A 153 -40.44 12.82 12.84
N ASP A 154 -40.73 12.62 14.13
CA ASP A 154 -39.98 11.81 15.10
C ASP A 154 -39.97 10.33 14.69
N PHE A 155 -38.97 9.91 13.92
CA PHE A 155 -38.63 8.49 13.74
C PHE A 155 -37.56 8.10 14.75
N ARG A 156 -37.99 7.77 15.98
CA ARG A 156 -37.14 7.06 16.95
C ARG A 156 -36.79 5.69 16.38
N HIS A 157 -35.59 5.56 15.83
CA HIS A 157 -34.99 4.26 15.64
C HIS A 157 -34.59 3.71 17.01
N SER A 158 -35.38 2.78 17.54
CA SER A 158 -35.04 1.98 18.69
C SER A 158 -33.85 1.07 18.36
N SER A 159 -32.63 1.46 18.72
CA SER A 159 -31.48 0.57 18.71
C SER A 159 -31.63 -0.47 19.82
N HIS A 160 -32.14 -1.65 19.48
CA HIS A 160 -32.02 -2.81 20.35
C HIS A 160 -30.55 -3.28 20.32
N SER A 161 -29.78 -2.93 21.35
CA SER A 161 -28.47 -3.52 21.61
C SER A 161 -28.66 -4.87 22.28
N GLU A 162 -28.87 -5.95 21.52
CA GLU A 162 -28.74 -7.29 22.06
C GLU A 162 -27.26 -7.70 22.10
N HIS A 163 -26.73 -7.95 23.30
CA HIS A 163 -25.39 -8.50 23.48
C HIS A 163 -25.34 -9.96 23.00
N PRO A 164 -24.32 -10.36 22.23
CA PRO A 164 -24.22 -11.71 21.68
C PRO A 164 -24.09 -12.75 22.81
N ARG A 165 -25.09 -13.61 22.94
CA ARG A 165 -25.08 -14.75 23.88
C ARG A 165 -24.69 -16.02 23.15
N TRP A 166 -23.63 -16.67 23.63
CA TRP A 166 -23.08 -17.90 23.07
C TRP A 166 -24.13 -19.02 23.15
N ARG A 167 -24.49 -19.60 21.99
CA ARG A 167 -25.33 -20.79 21.89
C ARG A 167 -24.63 -21.85 21.04
N ILE A 168 -24.75 -23.11 21.47
CA ILE A 168 -24.03 -24.27 20.92
C ILE A 168 -24.38 -24.56 19.45
N THR A 169 -25.45 -23.96 18.93
CA THR A 169 -25.98 -24.24 17.58
C THR A 169 -25.43 -23.34 16.45
N GLY A 170 -24.54 -22.39 16.75
CA GLY A 170 -23.70 -21.72 15.73
C GLY A 170 -24.39 -20.85 14.67
N LEU A 171 -25.68 -20.50 14.84
CA LEU A 171 -26.40 -19.59 13.94
C LEU A 171 -26.54 -18.21 14.58
N TRP A 172 -26.19 -17.17 13.83
CA TRP A 172 -26.34 -15.75 14.19
C TRP A 172 -27.42 -15.14 13.29
N TYR A 173 -28.43 -14.50 13.88
CA TYR A 173 -29.31 -13.53 13.21
C TYR A 173 -29.14 -12.19 13.92
#